data_AF-A0A952RLP6-F1
#
_entry.id   AF-A0A952RLP6-F1
#
_cell.length_a   1.000
_cell.length_b   1.000
_cell.length_c   1.000
_cell.angle_alpha   90.00
_cell.angle_beta   90.00
_cell.angle_gamma   90.00
#
_symmetry.space_group_name_H-M   'P 1'
#
loop_
_entity.id
_entity.type
_entity.pdbx_description
1 polymer ?
#
loop_
_entity_poly.entity_id
_entity_poly.type
_entity_poly.pdbx_seq_one_letter_code
_entity_poly.pdbx_strand_id
1 'polypeptide(L)'
;MDATALHLELRNALSIADELGRYEHAFGNQTLSAQLAATRTVLGELERDAGRTHAWKAPARPDVVERLERALGVLRDRSEEIPVTLRPRVVLLIDAVERIVFAEQRPTATLPAKPLFGALPLARVIPQDVHWIGDYLACGAYLTSAVLARTKRGRAMGLLLGLSAFGVSAITDYRLSLAKLISIELHELADHTSGAQAALAPVLLGYAKKDPIASAIQIACGLGTIALSLFTDYRAAKGITRARRSKGGPTPRRVRVRDAQRALEGLAGPSYFAPVTSRGRGLSAGR
;
A
#
# COMPACT_ATOMS: atom_id res chain seq x y z
N MET A 1 11.86 17.11 3.03
CA MET A 1 11.59 15.65 3.13
C MET A 1 12.90 14.91 3.37
N ASP A 2 12.95 13.92 4.27
CA ASP A 2 14.12 13.03 4.36
C ASP A 2 14.32 12.30 3.02
N ALA A 3 15.57 12.12 2.59
CA ALA A 3 15.89 11.54 1.29
C ALA A 3 15.32 10.11 1.16
N THR A 4 15.29 9.36 2.25
CA THR A 4 14.72 8.01 2.29
C THR A 4 13.22 8.07 2.01
N ALA A 5 12.50 8.95 2.71
CA ALA A 5 11.07 9.11 2.54
C ALA A 5 10.72 9.50 1.09
N LEU A 6 11.46 10.46 0.50
CA LEU A 6 11.26 10.88 -0.89
C LEU A 6 11.44 9.73 -1.87
N HIS A 7 12.52 8.98 -1.71
CA HIS A 7 12.82 7.83 -2.55
C HIS A 7 11.70 6.78 -2.51
N LEU A 8 11.06 6.57 -1.36
CA LEU A 8 9.98 5.61 -1.21
C LEU A 8 8.67 6.07 -1.83
N GLU A 9 8.30 7.35 -1.65
CA GLU A 9 7.15 7.93 -2.35
C GLU A 9 7.33 7.85 -3.87
N LEU A 10 8.54 8.14 -4.36
CA LEU A 10 8.88 7.97 -5.78
C LEU A 10 8.69 6.53 -6.25
N ARG A 11 9.20 5.54 -5.51
CA ARG A 11 9.05 4.13 -5.87
C ARG A 11 7.60 3.66 -5.83
N ASN A 12 6.81 4.14 -4.87
CA ASN A 12 5.37 3.85 -4.79
C ASN A 12 4.62 4.46 -5.97
N ALA A 13 4.85 5.74 -6.26
CA ALA A 13 4.25 6.43 -7.39
C ALA A 13 4.61 5.74 -8.73
N LEU A 14 5.88 5.36 -8.93
CA LEU A 14 6.33 4.61 -10.09
C LEU A 14 5.62 3.26 -10.24
N SER A 15 5.48 2.50 -9.15
CA SER A 15 4.80 1.21 -9.16
C SER A 15 3.31 1.34 -9.48
N ILE A 16 2.64 2.36 -8.95
CA ILE A 16 1.22 2.61 -9.20
C ILE A 16 1.00 3.11 -10.63
N ALA A 17 1.84 4.03 -11.12
CA ALA A 17 1.80 4.51 -12.50
C ALA A 17 2.00 3.35 -13.51
N ASP A 18 2.91 2.42 -13.23
CA ASP A 18 3.10 1.20 -14.03
C ASP A 18 1.86 0.30 -14.04
N GLU A 19 1.24 0.10 -12.87
CA GLU A 19 0.04 -0.71 -12.73
C GLU A 19 -1.10 -0.11 -13.55
N LEU A 20 -1.41 1.18 -13.33
CA LEU A 20 -2.45 1.91 -14.04
C LEU A 20 -2.18 1.96 -15.54
N GLY A 21 -0.94 2.23 -15.96
CA GLY A 21 -0.58 2.32 -17.38
C GLY A 21 -0.84 1.01 -18.14
N ARG A 22 -0.57 -0.14 -17.51
CA ARG A 22 -0.90 -1.47 -18.08
C ARG A 22 -2.40 -1.69 -18.21
N TYR A 23 -3.19 -1.26 -17.23
CA TYR A 23 -4.65 -1.37 -17.29
C TYR A 23 -5.23 -0.48 -18.40
N GLU A 24 -4.88 0.80 -18.43
CA GLU A 24 -5.41 1.74 -19.43
C GLU A 24 -5.05 1.36 -20.87
N HIS A 25 -3.82 0.85 -21.07
CA HIS A 25 -3.42 0.28 -22.36
C HIS A 25 -4.29 -0.93 -22.74
N ALA A 26 -4.67 -1.78 -21.77
CA ALA A 26 -5.55 -2.93 -22.03
C ALA A 26 -7.00 -2.52 -22.36
N PHE A 27 -7.46 -1.39 -21.82
CA PHE A 27 -8.78 -0.82 -22.11
C PHE A 27 -8.82 0.09 -23.35
N GLY A 28 -7.68 0.33 -24.01
CA GLY A 28 -7.60 1.13 -25.23
C GLY A 28 -7.63 2.64 -25.00
N ASN A 29 -7.50 3.12 -23.75
CA ASN A 29 -7.45 4.54 -23.43
C ASN A 29 -6.03 5.10 -23.67
N GLN A 30 -5.69 5.28 -24.95
CA GLN A 30 -4.35 5.70 -25.37
C GLN A 30 -3.93 7.03 -24.73
N THR A 31 -4.86 7.97 -24.60
CA THR A 31 -4.58 9.29 -24.02
C THR A 31 -4.19 9.19 -22.56
N LEU A 32 -4.95 8.47 -21.72
CA LEU A 32 -4.60 8.33 -20.30
C LEU A 32 -3.33 7.50 -20.12
N SER A 33 -3.15 6.45 -20.95
CA SER A 33 -1.92 5.65 -20.96
C SER A 33 -0.68 6.50 -21.27
N ALA A 34 -0.76 7.41 -22.26
CA ALA A 34 0.32 8.33 -22.60
C ALA A 34 0.64 9.29 -21.44
N GLN A 35 -0.38 9.80 -20.74
CA GLN A 35 -0.20 10.69 -19.58
C GLN A 35 0.43 9.97 -18.38
N LEU A 36 0.02 8.72 -18.11
CA LEU A 36 0.64 7.88 -17.09
C LEU A 36 2.10 7.55 -17.44
N ALA A 37 2.40 7.33 -18.72
CA ALA A 37 3.77 7.13 -19.20
C ALA A 37 4.62 8.40 -19.04
N ALA A 38 4.09 9.58 -19.37
CA ALA A 38 4.76 10.85 -19.15
C ALA A 38 5.04 11.11 -17.66
N THR A 39 4.03 10.89 -16.80
CA THR A 39 4.15 10.98 -15.34
C THR A 39 5.25 10.05 -14.83
N ARG A 40 5.24 8.79 -15.28
CA ARG A 40 6.27 7.81 -14.93
C ARG A 40 7.67 8.26 -15.33
N THR A 41 7.85 8.83 -16.51
CA THR A 41 9.16 9.32 -16.98
C THR A 41 9.71 10.38 -16.03
N VAL A 42 8.88 11.36 -15.65
CA VAL A 42 9.28 12.43 -14.71
C VAL A 42 9.62 11.83 -13.34
N LEU A 43 8.80 10.92 -12.83
CA LEU A 43 9.07 10.21 -11.57
C LEU A 43 10.38 9.39 -11.63
N GLY A 44 10.71 8.80 -12.78
CA GLY A 44 11.93 8.03 -12.98
C GLY A 44 13.19 8.90 -13.13
N GLU A 45 13.07 10.14 -13.59
CA GLU A 45 14.14 11.14 -13.50
C GLU A 45 14.41 11.48 -12.03
N LEU A 46 13.36 11.82 -11.27
CA LEU A 46 13.45 12.10 -9.84
C LEU A 46 14.06 10.94 -9.05
N GLU A 47 13.62 9.70 -9.29
CA GLU A 47 14.12 8.52 -8.59
C GLU A 47 15.61 8.26 -8.86
N ARG A 48 16.04 8.39 -10.13
CA ARG A 48 17.45 8.23 -10.50
C ARG A 48 18.34 9.28 -9.85
N ASP A 49 17.83 10.48 -9.67
CA ASP A 49 18.58 11.54 -8.99
C ASP A 49 18.61 11.27 -7.48
N ALA A 50 17.46 10.94 -6.87
CA ALA A 50 17.39 10.61 -5.45
C ALA A 50 18.26 9.40 -5.07
N GLY A 51 18.33 8.39 -5.93
CA GLY A 51 19.14 7.19 -5.72
C GLY A 51 20.65 7.43 -5.84
N ARG A 52 21.09 8.50 -6.52
CA ARG A 52 22.51 8.85 -6.64
C ARG A 52 23.05 9.56 -5.41
N THR A 53 22.19 10.16 -4.60
CA THR A 53 22.61 10.94 -3.43
C THR A 53 21.76 10.55 -2.22
N HIS A 54 22.30 9.70 -1.34
CA HIS A 54 21.68 9.47 -0.03
C HIS A 54 21.59 10.74 0.82
N ALA A 55 22.29 11.82 0.41
CA ALA A 55 22.10 13.18 0.89
C ALA A 55 21.38 14.02 -0.18
N TRP A 56 20.07 13.80 -0.36
CA TRP A 56 19.26 14.63 -1.25
C TRP A 56 19.22 16.07 -0.71
N LYS A 57 20.10 16.93 -1.26
CA LYS A 57 20.11 18.39 -1.07
C LYS A 57 20.06 19.10 -2.42
N ALA A 58 19.35 18.50 -3.39
CA ALA A 58 19.20 19.12 -4.69
C ALA A 58 18.39 20.43 -4.54
N PRO A 59 18.77 21.51 -5.24
CA PRO A 59 17.94 22.70 -5.32
C PRO A 59 16.59 22.34 -5.97
N ALA A 60 15.54 23.08 -5.62
CA ALA A 60 14.22 22.91 -6.21
C ALA A 60 14.30 23.01 -7.75
N ARG A 61 13.61 22.10 -8.45
CA ARG A 61 13.56 22.06 -9.91
C ARG A 61 12.19 22.51 -10.40
N PRO A 62 12.01 23.80 -10.73
CA PRO A 62 10.71 24.34 -11.08
C PRO A 62 10.11 23.67 -12.33
N ASP A 63 10.96 23.25 -13.28
CA ASP A 63 10.53 22.53 -14.48
C ASP A 63 9.94 21.14 -14.18
N VAL A 64 10.48 20.43 -13.18
CA VAL A 64 9.95 19.13 -12.74
C VAL A 64 8.62 19.33 -12.02
N VAL A 65 8.56 20.33 -11.13
CA VAL A 65 7.33 20.71 -10.40
C VAL A 65 6.21 21.04 -11.38
N GLU A 66 6.44 21.91 -12.36
CA GLU A 66 5.45 22.28 -13.37
C GLU A 66 4.97 21.07 -14.20
N ARG A 67 5.89 20.15 -14.56
CA ARG A 67 5.53 18.91 -15.26
C ARG A 67 4.64 18.01 -14.41
N LEU A 68 4.94 17.85 -13.12
CA LEU A 68 4.13 17.04 -12.20
C LEU A 68 2.77 17.69 -11.90
N GLU A 69 2.71 19.01 -11.72
CA GLU A 69 1.45 19.74 -11.51
C GLU A 69 0.53 19.64 -12.71
N ARG A 70 1.08 19.74 -13.93
CA ARG A 70 0.31 19.47 -15.15
C ARG A 70 -0.23 18.04 -15.20
N ALA A 71 0.62 17.05 -14.87
CA ALA A 71 0.20 15.65 -14.81
C ALA A 71 -0.92 15.44 -13.76
N LEU A 72 -0.81 16.08 -12.60
CA LEU A 72 -1.84 16.05 -11.54
C LEU A 72 -3.16 16.63 -12.02
N GLY A 73 -3.14 17.78 -12.70
CA GLY A 73 -4.34 18.39 -13.28
C GLY A 73 -5.06 17.40 -14.19
N VAL A 74 -4.33 16.79 -15.14
CA VAL A 74 -4.90 15.80 -16.06
C VAL A 74 -5.43 14.56 -15.34
N LEU A 75 -4.72 14.04 -14.32
CA LEU A 75 -5.18 12.88 -13.57
C LEU A 75 -6.45 13.16 -12.76
N ARG A 76 -6.58 14.36 -12.18
CA ARG A 76 -7.77 14.78 -11.43
C ARG A 76 -8.96 14.95 -12.36
N ASP A 77 -8.80 15.73 -13.44
CA ASP A 77 -9.85 16.04 -14.40
C ASP A 77 -10.44 14.78 -15.04
N ARG A 78 -9.60 13.75 -15.25
CA ARG A 78 -10.00 12.50 -15.89
C ARG A 78 -10.24 11.34 -14.92
N SER A 79 -10.20 11.59 -13.61
CA SER A 79 -10.38 10.53 -12.60
C SER A 79 -11.74 9.85 -12.68
N GLU A 80 -12.76 10.55 -13.16
CA GLU A 80 -14.12 10.02 -13.34
C GLU A 80 -14.22 9.03 -14.51
N GLU A 81 -13.40 9.19 -15.55
CA GLU A 81 -13.33 8.29 -16.72
C GLU A 81 -12.74 6.92 -16.36
N ILE A 82 -12.02 6.84 -15.23
CA ILE A 82 -11.32 5.63 -14.82
C ILE A 82 -12.31 4.64 -14.20
N PRO A 83 -12.23 3.33 -14.55
CA PRO A 83 -13.06 2.30 -13.94
C PRO A 83 -13.08 2.40 -12.41
N VAL A 84 -14.26 2.24 -11.82
CA VAL A 84 -14.48 2.38 -10.35
C VAL A 84 -13.50 1.51 -9.53
N THR A 85 -13.14 0.34 -10.06
CA THR A 85 -12.19 -0.60 -9.44
C THR A 85 -10.75 -0.08 -9.38
N LEU A 86 -10.38 0.87 -10.25
CA LEU A 86 -9.05 1.47 -10.33
C LEU A 86 -8.98 2.86 -9.69
N ARG A 87 -10.11 3.54 -9.45
CA ARG A 87 -10.15 4.87 -8.80
C ARG A 87 -9.35 4.93 -7.49
N PRO A 88 -9.42 3.95 -6.57
CA PRO A 88 -8.58 3.99 -5.36
C PRO A 88 -7.08 4.05 -5.66
N ARG A 89 -6.62 3.37 -6.73
CA ARG A 89 -5.21 3.40 -7.14
C ARG A 89 -4.81 4.75 -7.70
N VAL A 90 -5.70 5.41 -8.44
CA VAL A 90 -5.48 6.76 -8.99
C VAL A 90 -5.37 7.78 -7.87
N VAL A 91 -6.25 7.70 -6.86
CA VAL A 91 -6.17 8.56 -5.66
C VAL A 91 -4.82 8.38 -4.98
N LEU A 92 -4.36 7.14 -4.80
CA LEU A 92 -3.04 6.88 -4.22
C LEU A 92 -1.89 7.45 -5.07
N LEU A 93 -2.00 7.44 -6.39
CA LEU A 93 -1.01 8.06 -7.29
C LEU A 93 -1.02 9.57 -7.16
N ILE A 94 -2.19 10.19 -7.23
CA ILE A 94 -2.39 11.65 -7.08
C ILE A 94 -1.79 12.10 -5.74
N ASP A 95 -2.17 11.45 -4.64
CA ASP A 95 -1.66 11.74 -3.30
C ASP A 95 -0.12 11.62 -3.22
N ALA A 96 0.46 10.60 -3.87
CA ALA A 96 1.91 10.42 -3.89
C ALA A 96 2.60 11.52 -4.70
N VAL A 97 2.08 11.87 -5.88
CA VAL A 97 2.64 12.92 -6.73
C VAL A 97 2.52 14.29 -6.07
N GLU A 98 1.41 14.60 -5.38
CA GLU A 98 1.27 15.83 -4.60
C GLU A 98 2.32 15.95 -3.49
N ARG A 99 2.59 14.85 -2.76
CA ARG A 99 3.65 14.83 -1.75
C ARG A 99 5.04 15.04 -2.37
N ILE A 100 5.29 14.48 -3.55
CA ILE A 100 6.55 14.67 -4.28
C ILE A 100 6.69 16.13 -4.73
N VAL A 101 5.64 16.73 -5.30
CA VAL A 101 5.60 18.16 -5.67
C VAL A 101 5.89 19.04 -4.46
N PHE A 102 5.21 18.79 -3.33
CA PHE A 102 5.46 19.53 -2.09
C PHE A 102 6.91 19.38 -1.62
N ALA A 103 7.47 18.16 -1.68
CA ALA A 103 8.85 17.91 -1.27
C ALA A 103 9.88 18.63 -2.17
N GLU A 104 9.63 18.71 -3.48
CA GLU A 104 10.49 19.45 -4.42
C GLU A 104 10.36 20.97 -4.23
N GLN A 105 9.16 21.48 -3.96
CA GLN A 105 8.94 22.92 -3.68
C GLN A 105 9.52 23.35 -2.33
N ARG A 106 9.47 22.47 -1.32
CA ARG A 106 9.89 22.75 0.05
C ARG A 106 10.80 21.64 0.58
N PRO A 107 12.04 21.54 0.08
CA PRO A 107 12.95 20.46 0.45
C PRO A 107 13.24 20.40 1.95
N THR A 108 13.18 21.54 2.64
CA THR A 108 13.36 21.64 4.10
C THR A 108 12.08 21.45 4.92
N ALA A 109 10.89 21.48 4.30
CA ALA A 109 9.64 21.31 5.03
C ALA A 109 9.41 19.84 5.43
N THR A 110 8.82 19.67 6.61
CA THR A 110 8.16 18.44 7.02
C THR A 110 6.93 18.23 6.15
N LEU A 111 6.76 17.03 5.59
CA LEU A 111 5.59 16.71 4.77
C LEU A 111 4.31 16.78 5.60
N PRO A 112 3.21 17.31 5.08
CA PRO A 112 1.93 17.06 5.71
C PRO A 112 1.69 15.55 5.77
N ALA A 113 1.29 15.05 6.93
CA ALA A 113 0.85 13.66 7.04
C ALA A 113 -0.41 13.45 6.18
N LYS A 114 -0.66 12.21 5.76
CA LYS A 114 -1.86 11.89 4.99
C LYS A 114 -3.10 12.32 5.78
N PRO A 115 -4.08 13.02 5.16
CA PRO A 115 -5.30 13.40 5.85
C PRO A 115 -6.00 12.15 6.36
N LEU A 116 -6.45 12.19 7.62
CA LEU A 116 -7.16 11.06 8.22
C LEU A 116 -8.49 10.87 7.48
N PHE A 117 -8.74 9.65 6.99
CA PHE A 117 -9.89 9.33 6.14
C PHE A 117 -10.06 10.25 4.92
N GLY A 118 -8.96 10.84 4.43
CA GLY A 118 -8.99 11.72 3.26
C GLY A 118 -9.63 13.10 3.49
N ALA A 119 -10.04 13.45 4.70
CA ALA A 119 -10.88 14.64 4.93
C ALA A 119 -10.49 15.50 6.14
N LEU A 120 -9.90 14.92 7.20
CA LEU A 120 -9.66 15.67 8.44
C LEU A 120 -8.27 16.31 8.45
N PRO A 121 -8.17 17.66 8.44
CA PRO A 121 -6.90 18.37 8.48
C PRO A 121 -6.37 18.46 9.91
N LEU A 122 -6.08 17.31 10.52
CA LEU A 122 -5.46 17.27 11.85
C LEU A 122 -3.95 17.42 11.72
N ALA A 123 -3.38 18.39 12.46
CA ALA A 123 -1.94 18.55 12.55
C ALA A 123 -1.35 17.34 13.29
N ARG A 124 -0.50 16.58 12.61
CA ARG A 124 0.18 15.41 13.18
C ARG A 124 1.51 15.83 13.78
N VAL A 125 1.51 16.06 15.08
CA VAL A 125 2.62 16.69 15.83
C VAL A 125 3.42 15.69 16.67
N ILE A 126 2.89 14.49 16.91
CA ILE A 126 3.52 13.47 17.73
C ILE A 126 4.44 12.64 16.81
N PRO A 127 5.76 12.65 17.02
CA PRO A 127 6.66 11.80 16.23
C PRO A 127 6.32 10.32 16.42
N GLN A 128 6.48 9.51 15.36
CA GLN A 128 6.36 8.05 15.43
C GLN A 128 7.23 7.44 16.56
N ASP A 129 8.41 8.03 16.81
CA ASP A 129 9.33 7.64 17.88
C ASP A 129 8.82 7.97 19.30
N VAL A 130 7.77 8.76 19.44
CA VAL A 130 7.08 8.98 20.72
C VAL A 130 5.85 8.09 20.82
N HIS A 131 5.19 7.81 19.68
CA HIS A 131 4.00 6.97 19.62
C HIS A 131 4.23 5.58 20.21
N TRP A 132 5.33 4.89 19.87
CA TRP A 132 5.59 3.55 20.38
C TRP A 132 5.66 3.49 21.91
N ILE A 133 6.08 4.57 22.58
CA ILE A 133 6.08 4.64 24.05
C ILE A 133 4.63 4.53 24.55
N GLY A 134 3.72 5.26 23.91
CA GLY A 134 2.30 5.19 24.20
C GLY A 134 1.73 3.79 24.01
N ASP A 135 2.15 3.06 22.98
CA ASP A 135 1.68 1.69 22.74
C ASP A 135 2.07 0.72 23.86
N TYR A 136 3.33 0.75 24.30
CA TYR A 136 3.76 -0.13 25.39
C TYR A 136 3.14 0.27 26.73
N LEU A 137 2.92 1.56 26.97
CA LEU A 137 2.19 2.02 28.14
C LEU A 137 0.73 1.54 28.11
N ALA A 138 0.06 1.64 26.96
CA ALA A 138 -1.30 1.15 26.78
C ALA A 138 -1.37 -0.38 26.96
N CYS A 139 -0.43 -1.13 26.39
CA CYS A 139 -0.28 -2.57 26.62
C CYS A 139 -0.17 -2.90 28.12
N GLY A 140 0.78 -2.27 28.81
CA GLY A 140 0.98 -2.47 30.24
C GLY A 140 -0.29 -2.18 31.04
N ALA A 141 -0.95 -1.06 30.75
CA ALA A 141 -2.20 -0.66 31.39
C ALA A 141 -3.34 -1.67 31.12
N TYR A 142 -3.49 -2.17 29.89
CA TYR A 142 -4.48 -3.21 29.59
C TYR A 142 -4.21 -4.51 30.35
N LEU A 143 -2.95 -4.95 30.43
CA LEU A 143 -2.58 -6.13 31.22
C LEU A 143 -2.83 -5.91 32.72
N THR A 144 -2.52 -4.72 33.25
CA THR A 144 -2.87 -4.34 34.63
C THR A 144 -4.39 -4.36 34.82
N SER A 145 -5.18 -3.87 33.86
CA SER A 145 -6.65 -3.95 33.92
C SER A 145 -7.15 -5.39 34.02
N ALA A 146 -6.46 -6.34 33.38
CA ALA A 146 -6.78 -7.75 33.47
C ALA A 146 -6.52 -8.31 34.87
N VAL A 147 -5.42 -7.93 35.52
CA VAL A 147 -5.11 -8.35 36.89
C VAL A 147 -6.13 -7.79 37.89
N LEU A 148 -6.54 -6.53 37.70
CA LEU A 148 -7.46 -5.82 38.59
C LEU A 148 -8.93 -6.21 38.40
N ALA A 149 -9.30 -6.80 37.27
CA ALA A 149 -10.67 -7.21 37.00
C ALA A 149 -11.11 -8.38 37.89
N ARG A 150 -12.32 -8.28 38.46
CA ARG A 150 -12.94 -9.32 39.29
C ARG A 150 -13.77 -10.28 38.44
N THR A 151 -14.37 -9.83 37.35
CA THR A 151 -15.14 -10.70 36.44
C THR A 151 -14.26 -11.37 35.39
N LYS A 152 -14.63 -12.59 34.96
CA LYS A 152 -13.96 -13.30 33.87
C LYS A 152 -13.92 -12.48 32.57
N ARG A 153 -14.98 -11.71 32.29
CA ARG A 153 -15.08 -10.87 31.08
C ARG A 153 -14.07 -9.72 31.10
N GLY A 154 -14.00 -8.97 32.22
CA GLY A 154 -13.02 -7.89 32.37
C GLY A 154 -11.57 -8.40 32.26
N ARG A 155 -11.27 -9.56 32.88
CA ARG A 155 -9.95 -10.21 32.77
C ARG A 155 -9.60 -10.60 31.33
N ALA A 156 -10.52 -11.29 30.66
CA ALA A 156 -10.32 -11.73 29.29
C ALA A 156 -10.12 -10.54 28.34
N MET A 157 -10.90 -9.47 28.48
CA MET A 157 -10.75 -8.27 27.66
C MET A 157 -9.43 -7.54 27.91
N GLY A 158 -9.02 -7.38 29.17
CA GLY A 158 -7.72 -6.76 29.47
C GLY A 158 -6.55 -7.55 28.88
N LEU A 159 -6.59 -8.89 28.97
CA LEU A 159 -5.58 -9.77 28.37
C LEU A 159 -5.58 -9.67 26.85
N LEU A 160 -6.75 -9.75 26.22
CA LEU A 160 -6.88 -9.67 24.77
C LEU A 160 -6.35 -8.33 24.25
N LEU A 161 -6.78 -7.20 24.83
CA LEU A 161 -6.32 -5.87 24.43
C LEU A 161 -4.81 -5.70 24.64
N GLY A 162 -4.29 -6.12 25.79
CA GLY A 162 -2.85 -6.01 26.08
C GLY A 162 -1.99 -6.83 25.12
N LEU A 163 -2.34 -8.09 24.90
CA LEU A 163 -1.60 -8.97 23.99
C LEU A 163 -1.73 -8.54 22.52
N SER A 164 -2.92 -8.09 22.10
CA SER A 164 -3.12 -7.56 20.74
C SER A 164 -2.32 -6.28 20.51
N ALA A 165 -2.38 -5.31 21.43
CA ALA A 165 -1.62 -4.06 21.34
C ALA A 165 -0.11 -4.34 21.30
N PHE A 166 0.39 -5.21 22.18
CA PHE A 166 1.78 -5.65 22.16
C PHE A 166 2.16 -6.32 20.83
N GLY A 167 1.33 -7.27 20.37
CA GLY A 167 1.59 -8.05 19.17
C GLY A 167 1.68 -7.17 17.93
N VAL A 168 0.71 -6.27 17.73
CA VAL A 168 0.72 -5.28 16.64
C VAL A 168 1.95 -4.38 16.76
N SER A 169 2.25 -3.87 17.95
CA SER A 169 3.41 -3.00 18.17
C SER A 169 4.74 -3.69 17.87
N ALA A 170 4.88 -4.92 18.33
CA ALA A 170 6.10 -5.71 18.12
C ALA A 170 6.36 -6.03 16.65
N ILE A 171 5.35 -6.03 15.78
CA ILE A 171 5.50 -6.42 14.37
C ILE A 171 5.31 -5.26 13.37
N THR A 172 5.17 -4.02 13.83
CA THR A 172 5.00 -2.87 12.95
C THR A 172 6.33 -2.18 12.66
N ASP A 173 6.44 -1.48 11.53
CA ASP A 173 7.66 -0.75 11.14
C ASP A 173 7.96 0.51 12.00
N TYR A 174 8.36 0.32 13.27
CA TYR A 174 9.01 1.35 14.11
C TYR A 174 10.46 0.97 14.44
N ARG A 175 11.10 1.79 15.28
CA ARG A 175 12.48 1.58 15.74
C ARG A 175 12.64 0.40 16.71
N LEU A 176 11.65 0.13 17.57
CA LEU A 176 11.70 -0.92 18.60
C LEU A 176 10.87 -2.17 18.28
N SER A 177 10.51 -2.35 17.02
CA SER A 177 9.81 -3.54 16.55
C SER A 177 10.70 -4.79 16.62
N LEU A 178 10.13 -5.93 17.01
CA LEU A 178 10.77 -7.24 16.87
C LEU A 178 10.81 -7.71 15.41
N ALA A 179 9.78 -7.36 14.63
CA ALA A 179 9.70 -7.60 13.19
C ALA A 179 8.98 -6.44 12.50
N LYS A 180 9.20 -6.22 11.20
CA LYS A 180 8.60 -5.11 10.45
C LYS A 180 7.66 -5.62 9.37
N LEU A 181 6.55 -6.21 9.81
CA LEU A 181 5.57 -6.90 8.98
C LEU A 181 4.33 -6.07 8.70
N ILE A 182 3.90 -5.26 9.66
CA ILE A 182 2.75 -4.37 9.56
C ILE A 182 3.24 -3.00 9.08
N SER A 183 2.60 -2.49 8.01
CA SER A 183 2.82 -1.12 7.54
C SER A 183 2.23 -0.13 8.53
N ILE A 184 2.81 1.06 8.59
CA ILE A 184 2.42 2.05 9.58
C ILE A 184 0.96 2.50 9.42
N GLU A 185 0.44 2.54 8.20
CA GLU A 185 -0.98 2.82 7.94
C GLU A 185 -1.92 1.74 8.48
N LEU A 186 -1.47 0.47 8.45
CA LEU A 186 -2.27 -0.64 8.98
C LEU A 186 -2.25 -0.62 10.51
N HIS A 187 -1.15 -0.18 11.12
CA HIS A 187 -1.09 0.03 12.55
C HIS A 187 -1.96 1.20 13.04
N GLU A 188 -1.96 2.34 12.33
CA GLU A 188 -2.90 3.44 12.61
C GLU A 188 -4.36 2.97 12.60
N LEU A 189 -4.74 2.16 11.60
CA LEU A 189 -6.07 1.54 11.58
C LEU A 189 -6.31 0.59 12.77
N ALA A 190 -5.29 -0.19 13.15
CA ALA A 190 -5.36 -1.07 14.31
C ALA A 190 -5.54 -0.28 15.62
N ASP A 191 -4.94 0.90 15.75
CA ASP A 191 -5.06 1.75 16.93
C ASP A 191 -6.47 2.32 17.06
N HIS A 192 -7.05 2.81 15.97
CA HIS A 192 -8.43 3.30 15.99
C HIS A 192 -9.44 2.20 16.34
N THR A 193 -9.29 1.04 15.71
CA THR A 193 -10.19 -0.10 15.94
C THR A 193 -10.04 -0.68 17.35
N SER A 194 -8.81 -0.88 17.82
CA SER A 194 -8.52 -1.39 19.16
C SER A 194 -8.89 -0.39 20.25
N GLY A 195 -8.64 0.91 20.02
CA GLY A 195 -9.01 1.97 20.95
C GLY A 195 -10.52 2.09 21.10
N ALA A 196 -11.27 2.00 20.00
CA ALA A 196 -12.74 1.99 20.05
C ALA A 196 -13.26 0.74 20.77
N GLN A 197 -12.69 -0.43 20.49
CA GLN A 197 -13.03 -1.67 21.19
C GLN A 197 -12.78 -1.55 22.70
N ALA A 198 -11.62 -1.02 23.11
CA ALA A 198 -11.26 -0.85 24.50
C ALA A 198 -12.22 0.12 25.23
N ALA A 199 -12.59 1.21 24.58
CA ALA A 199 -13.52 2.20 25.13
C ALA A 199 -14.96 1.67 25.28
N LEU A 200 -15.43 0.85 24.35
CA LEU A 200 -16.82 0.39 24.32
C LEU A 200 -17.03 -0.94 25.05
N ALA A 201 -16.02 -1.81 25.13
CA ALA A 201 -16.14 -3.15 25.67
C ALA A 201 -16.72 -3.22 27.10
N PRO A 202 -16.33 -2.36 28.07
CA PRO A 202 -16.90 -2.42 29.41
C PRO A 202 -18.41 -2.27 29.46
N VAL A 203 -18.96 -1.41 28.61
CA VAL A 203 -20.40 -1.14 28.52
C VAL A 203 -21.09 -2.27 27.75
N LEU A 204 -20.59 -2.57 26.54
CA LEU A 204 -21.21 -3.56 25.65
C LEU A 204 -21.21 -4.99 26.23
N LEU A 205 -20.17 -5.34 27.00
CA LEU A 205 -20.04 -6.66 27.64
C LEU A 205 -20.54 -6.68 29.08
N GLY A 206 -21.10 -5.56 29.57
CA GLY A 206 -21.81 -5.48 30.85
C GLY A 206 -20.92 -5.67 32.09
N TYR A 207 -19.64 -5.30 32.03
CA TYR A 207 -18.73 -5.36 33.19
C TYR A 207 -18.33 -4.00 33.76
N ALA A 208 -18.73 -2.89 33.14
CA ALA A 208 -18.42 -1.52 33.58
C ALA A 208 -18.65 -1.29 35.10
N LYS A 209 -19.82 -1.69 35.61
CA LYS A 209 -20.18 -1.51 37.03
C LYS A 209 -19.53 -2.56 37.96
N LYS A 210 -19.19 -3.74 37.41
CA LYS A 210 -18.65 -4.86 38.19
C LYS A 210 -17.14 -4.73 38.38
N ASP A 211 -16.45 -4.17 37.40
CA ASP A 211 -15.01 -3.95 37.38
C ASP A 211 -14.68 -2.47 37.10
N PRO A 212 -15.07 -1.53 37.98
CA PRO A 212 -15.01 -0.09 37.67
C PRO A 212 -13.59 0.41 37.40
N ILE A 213 -12.59 -0.10 38.14
CA ILE A 213 -11.18 0.29 37.95
C ILE A 213 -10.65 -0.23 36.61
N ALA A 214 -10.85 -1.52 36.31
CA ALA A 214 -10.41 -2.10 35.03
C ALA A 214 -11.11 -1.43 33.84
N SER A 215 -12.39 -1.11 33.99
CA SER A 215 -13.18 -0.41 32.97
C SER A 215 -12.67 1.00 32.73
N ALA A 216 -12.35 1.75 33.79
CA ALA A 216 -11.78 3.09 33.68
C ALA A 216 -10.43 3.07 32.97
N ILE A 217 -9.55 2.11 33.29
CA ILE A 217 -8.26 1.94 32.60
C ILE A 217 -8.50 1.66 31.10
N GLN A 218 -9.36 0.71 30.77
CA GLN A 218 -9.62 0.35 29.37
C GLN A 218 -10.22 1.50 28.56
N ILE A 219 -11.14 2.27 29.16
CA ILE A 219 -11.73 3.45 28.52
C ILE A 219 -10.68 4.55 28.32
N ALA A 220 -9.93 4.90 29.36
CA ALA A 220 -8.92 5.94 29.29
C ALA A 220 -7.82 5.59 28.28
N CYS A 221 -7.30 4.35 28.31
CA CYS A 221 -6.33 3.89 27.33
C CYS A 221 -6.91 3.83 25.92
N GLY A 222 -8.15 3.36 25.74
CA GLY A 222 -8.78 3.28 24.42
C GLY A 222 -8.94 4.66 23.76
N LEU A 223 -9.44 5.64 24.52
CA LEU A 223 -9.53 7.03 24.06
C LEU A 223 -8.15 7.66 23.85
N GLY A 224 -7.20 7.38 24.76
CA GLY A 224 -5.81 7.83 24.67
C GLY A 224 -5.11 7.31 23.42
N THR A 225 -5.27 6.03 23.07
CA THR A 225 -4.73 5.42 21.85
C THR A 225 -5.32 6.08 20.60
N ILE A 226 -6.64 6.31 20.56
CA ILE A 226 -7.26 7.03 19.43
C ILE A 226 -6.65 8.43 19.30
N ALA A 227 -6.60 9.20 20.38
CA ALA A 227 -6.04 10.55 20.35
C ALA A 227 -4.57 10.54 19.93
N LEU A 228 -3.76 9.68 20.53
CA LEU A 228 -2.34 9.51 20.19
C LEU A 228 -2.19 9.22 18.69
N SER A 229 -2.95 8.27 18.15
CA SER A 229 -2.94 7.90 16.74
C SER A 229 -3.33 9.06 15.82
N LEU A 230 -4.41 9.80 16.15
CA LEU A 230 -4.87 10.97 15.38
C LEU A 230 -3.78 12.05 15.25
N PHE A 231 -2.99 12.26 16.30
CA PHE A 231 -1.95 13.28 16.33
C PHE A 231 -0.56 12.75 15.93
N THR A 232 -0.43 11.47 15.57
CA THR A 232 0.87 10.86 15.25
C THR A 232 1.25 11.02 13.78
N ASP A 233 2.43 11.58 13.55
CA ASP A 233 3.06 11.63 12.24
C ASP A 233 3.66 10.27 11.89
N TYR A 234 2.84 9.41 11.29
CA TYR A 234 3.16 8.04 10.89
C TYR A 234 4.08 7.94 9.66
N ARG A 235 5.04 8.85 9.50
CA ARG A 235 6.07 8.66 8.48
C ARG A 235 6.99 7.51 8.86
N ALA A 236 6.94 6.43 8.08
CA ALA A 236 7.71 5.22 8.35
C ALA A 236 9.22 5.51 8.51
N ALA A 237 9.77 5.21 9.69
CA ALA A 237 11.20 5.33 9.98
C ALA A 237 12.11 4.56 9.01
N LYS A 238 11.62 3.47 8.41
CA LYS A 238 12.33 2.69 7.38
C LYS A 238 11.44 2.28 6.21
N GLY A 239 10.42 3.04 5.86
CA GLY A 239 9.91 2.97 4.49
C GLY A 239 9.41 1.64 3.95
N ILE A 240 8.99 0.70 4.80
CA ILE A 240 8.54 -0.60 4.31
C ILE A 240 7.11 -0.46 3.80
N THR A 241 6.96 0.19 2.66
CA THR A 241 6.01 -0.30 1.67
C THR A 241 6.79 -1.33 0.88
N ARG A 242 6.66 -2.62 1.24
CA ARG A 242 7.07 -3.69 0.32
C ARG A 242 6.36 -3.37 -0.98
N ALA A 243 7.08 -2.89 -2.00
CA ALA A 243 6.55 -2.75 -3.33
C ALA A 243 5.94 -4.10 -3.65
N ARG A 244 4.61 -4.18 -3.62
CA ARG A 244 3.88 -5.41 -3.91
C ARG A 244 4.10 -5.58 -5.39
N ARG A 245 5.21 -6.22 -5.77
CA ARG A 245 5.52 -6.55 -7.15
C ARG A 245 4.31 -7.33 -7.61
N SER A 246 3.42 -6.68 -8.36
CA SER A 246 2.15 -7.27 -8.76
C SER A 246 2.53 -8.49 -9.60
N LYS A 247 2.46 -9.69 -9.02
CA LYS A 247 2.70 -10.93 -9.75
C LYS A 247 1.60 -11.22 -10.79
N GLY A 248 0.70 -10.26 -11.04
CA GLY A 248 -0.44 -10.37 -11.92
C GLY A 248 -0.71 -9.07 -12.68
N GLY A 249 0.26 -8.56 -13.42
CA GLY A 249 -0.11 -7.85 -14.65
C GLY A 249 -0.87 -8.82 -15.56
N PRO A 250 -1.82 -8.37 -16.39
CA PRO A 250 -2.54 -9.25 -17.32
C PRO A 250 -1.52 -10.10 -18.07
N THR A 251 -1.72 -11.42 -18.05
CA THR A 251 -0.84 -12.37 -18.74
C THR A 251 -0.65 -11.83 -20.15
N PRO A 252 0.60 -11.53 -20.58
CA PRO A 252 0.83 -10.85 -21.84
C PRO A 252 0.08 -11.58 -22.94
N ARG A 253 -0.67 -10.83 -23.77
CA ARG A 253 -1.55 -11.36 -24.84
C ARG A 253 -0.85 -12.39 -25.73
N ARG A 254 0.49 -12.37 -25.78
CA ARG A 254 1.34 -13.39 -26.43
C ARG A 254 1.14 -14.82 -25.90
N VAL A 255 0.83 -15.00 -24.61
CA VAL A 255 0.53 -16.31 -24.04
C VAL A 255 -0.81 -16.83 -24.57
N ARG A 256 -1.85 -15.97 -24.65
CA ARG A 256 -3.13 -16.35 -25.27
C ARG A 256 -3.04 -16.64 -26.76
N VAL A 257 -2.19 -15.91 -27.51
CA VAL A 257 -1.98 -16.23 -28.93
C VAL A 257 -1.27 -17.58 -29.07
N ARG A 258 -0.25 -17.87 -28.26
CA ARG A 258 0.41 -19.20 -28.28
C ARG A 258 -0.51 -20.32 -27.84
N ASP A 259 -1.36 -20.11 -26.84
CA ASP A 259 -2.30 -21.13 -26.36
C ASP A 259 -3.45 -21.33 -27.35
N ALA A 260 -3.95 -20.25 -27.98
CA ALA A 260 -4.92 -20.35 -29.07
C ALA A 260 -4.31 -21.02 -30.31
N GLN A 261 -3.06 -20.70 -30.64
CA GLN A 261 -2.35 -21.29 -31.77
C GLN A 261 -2.02 -22.77 -31.51
N ARG A 262 -1.63 -23.14 -30.27
CA ARG A 262 -1.50 -24.55 -29.85
C ARG A 262 -2.84 -25.29 -29.81
N ALA A 263 -3.92 -24.62 -29.42
CA ALA A 263 -5.26 -25.20 -29.48
C ALA A 263 -5.71 -25.43 -30.93
N LEU A 264 -5.39 -24.51 -31.84
CA LEU A 264 -5.61 -24.67 -33.28
C LEU A 264 -4.72 -25.75 -33.90
N GLU A 265 -3.45 -25.82 -33.52
CA GLU A 265 -2.50 -26.87 -33.95
C GLU A 265 -2.87 -28.24 -33.38
N GLY A 266 -3.46 -28.31 -32.17
CA GLY A 266 -3.99 -29.54 -31.60
C GLY A 266 -5.31 -30.00 -32.21
N LEU A 267 -6.09 -29.08 -32.78
CA LEU A 267 -7.30 -29.40 -33.57
C LEU A 267 -6.96 -29.78 -35.02
N ALA A 268 -5.81 -29.34 -35.53
CA ALA A 268 -5.19 -29.89 -36.73
C ALA A 268 -4.51 -31.23 -36.38
N GLY A 269 -5.33 -32.25 -36.13
CA GLY A 269 -4.85 -33.61 -35.90
C GLY A 269 -3.91 -34.08 -37.02
N PRO A 270 -3.08 -35.11 -36.77
CA PRO A 270 -2.12 -35.61 -37.75
C PRO A 270 -2.86 -36.00 -39.03
N SER A 271 -2.65 -35.23 -40.09
CA SER A 271 -3.08 -35.59 -41.43
C SER A 271 -2.51 -36.96 -41.75
N TYR A 272 -3.39 -37.97 -41.73
CA TYR A 272 -3.14 -39.32 -42.22
C TYR A 272 -2.84 -39.24 -43.72
N PHE A 273 -1.63 -38.83 -44.09
CA PHE A 273 -1.08 -39.07 -45.42
C PHE A 273 -0.59 -40.51 -45.45
N ALA A 274 -1.50 -41.42 -45.79
CA ALA A 274 -1.14 -42.79 -46.13
C ALA A 274 -0.30 -42.76 -47.41
N PRO A 275 0.89 -43.40 -47.45
CA PRO A 275 1.67 -43.51 -48.67
C PRO A 275 0.96 -44.44 -49.64
N VAL A 276 0.57 -43.90 -50.80
CA VAL A 276 0.07 -44.69 -51.94
C VAL A 276 1.25 -45.49 -52.49
N THR A 277 1.27 -46.79 -52.22
CA THR A 277 2.23 -47.72 -52.81
C THR A 277 1.80 -48.06 -54.24
N SER A 278 2.35 -47.34 -55.23
CA SER A 278 2.17 -47.67 -56.64
C SER A 278 2.99 -48.91 -57.00
N ARG A 279 2.31 -50.06 -57.05
CA ARG A 279 2.83 -51.34 -57.53
C ARG A 279 2.93 -51.32 -59.07
N GLY A 280 4.09 -50.94 -59.59
CA GLY A 280 4.39 -51.00 -61.03
C GLY A 280 4.91 -52.38 -61.46
N ARG A 281 4.08 -53.14 -62.18
CA ARG A 281 4.50 -54.16 -63.17
C ARG A 281 5.33 -53.40 -64.22
N GLY A 282 6.58 -53.75 -64.50
CA GLY A 282 6.99 -54.92 -65.28
C GLY A 282 7.19 -54.50 -66.74
N LEU A 283 8.35 -54.81 -67.33
CA LEU A 283 8.47 -55.39 -68.68
C LEU A 283 9.95 -55.58 -69.06
N SER A 284 10.19 -56.81 -69.51
CA SER A 284 11.39 -57.34 -70.13
C SER A 284 11.47 -56.93 -71.60
N ALA A 285 12.67 -56.56 -72.07
CA ALA A 285 13.21 -56.79 -73.41
C ALA A 285 14.70 -56.36 -73.34
N GLY A 286 15.72 -57.10 -73.76
CA GLY A 286 15.77 -58.17 -74.73
C GLY A 286 16.39 -57.68 -76.04
N ARG A 287 17.72 -57.48 -76.06
CA ARG A 287 18.70 -57.86 -77.10
C ARG A 287 20.06 -57.24 -76.83
#